data_AF-A0AA89RXT0-F1
#
_entry.id   AF-A0AA89RXT0-F1
#
_cell.length_a   1.000
_cell.length_b   1.000
_cell.length_c   1.000
_cell.angle_alpha   90.00
_cell.angle_beta   90.00
_cell.angle_gamma   90.00
#
_symmetry.space_group_name_H-M   'P 1'
#
loop_
_entity.id
_entity.type
_entity.pdbx_description
1 polymer ?
#
loop_
_entity_poly.entity_id
_entity_poly.type
_entity_poly.pdbx_seq_one_letter_code
_entity_poly.pdbx_strand_id
1 'polypeptide(L)'
;MSRESEWLDFILHDDFPSDVEFLEGNRSNHVIVRWQVADRDDSLRRNTPMVIVIDVGAINRHETSDVIEQTRIEKRIREIVAVRMVQYDPLGPVDVPEPFVIQIDEGDL
;
A
#
# COMPACT_ATOMS: atom_id res chain seq x y z
N MET A 1 7.05 -8.79 10.47
CA MET A 1 6.65 -8.69 9.05
C MET A 1 7.92 -8.28 8.30
N SER A 2 7.89 -7.95 7.00
CA SER A 2 9.07 -7.34 6.36
C SER A 2 9.18 -5.86 6.76
N ARG A 3 10.38 -5.27 6.66
CA ARG A 3 10.61 -3.84 6.94
C ARG A 3 9.69 -2.96 6.09
N GLU A 4 9.53 -3.31 4.82
CA GLU A 4 8.71 -2.60 3.84
C GLU A 4 7.22 -2.65 4.23
N SER A 5 6.73 -3.82 4.66
CA SER A 5 5.34 -3.96 5.12
C SER A 5 5.08 -3.17 6.40
N GLU A 6 5.99 -3.23 7.37
CA GLU A 6 5.85 -2.51 8.65
C GLU A 6 5.90 -0.99 8.44
N TRP A 7 6.77 -0.53 7.54
CA TRP A 7 6.90 0.89 7.24
C TRP A 7 5.69 1.43 6.49
N LEU A 8 5.15 0.68 5.52
CA LEU A 8 3.91 1.08 4.84
C LEU A 8 2.71 1.03 5.78
N ASP A 9 2.62 0.04 6.68
CA ASP A 9 1.57 0.00 7.71
C ASP A 9 1.64 1.25 8.58
N PHE A 10 2.82 1.60 9.10
CA PHE A 10 2.99 2.82 9.90
C PHE A 10 2.50 4.11 9.21
N ILE A 11 2.74 4.24 7.90
CA ILE A 11 2.38 5.46 7.16
C ILE A 11 0.91 5.45 6.73
N LEU A 12 0.41 4.31 6.25
CA LEU A 12 -0.83 4.21 5.48
C LEU A 12 -1.98 3.54 6.23
N HIS A 13 -1.79 3.01 7.45
CA HIS A 13 -2.83 2.26 8.16
C HIS A 13 -4.18 3.00 8.18
N ASP A 14 -4.15 4.29 8.50
CA ASP A 14 -5.33 5.15 8.62
C ASP A 14 -5.93 5.57 7.26
N ASP A 15 -5.23 5.32 6.14
CA ASP A 15 -5.68 5.61 4.78
C ASP A 15 -6.51 4.44 4.18
N PHE A 16 -6.58 3.31 4.88
CA PHE A 16 -7.31 2.10 4.48
C PHE A 16 -8.40 1.72 5.50
N PRO A 17 -9.28 0.75 5.17
CA PRO A 17 -10.22 0.19 6.15
C PRO A 17 -9.52 -0.38 7.39
N SER A 18 -10.20 -0.38 8.53
CA SER A 18 -9.64 -0.70 9.84
C SER A 18 -9.08 -2.12 9.99
N ASP A 19 -9.44 -3.04 9.08
CA ASP A 19 -8.97 -4.43 9.06
C ASP A 19 -7.90 -4.67 7.98
N VAL A 20 -7.26 -3.59 7.50
CA VAL A 20 -6.18 -3.66 6.53
C VAL A 20 -4.98 -4.44 7.08
N GLU A 21 -4.39 -5.24 6.21
CA GLU A 21 -3.18 -6.01 6.44
C GLU A 21 -2.17 -5.67 5.34
N PHE A 22 -0.97 -5.28 5.75
CA PHE A 22 0.20 -5.11 4.88
C PHE A 22 1.09 -6.34 5.00
N LEU A 23 1.13 -7.15 3.95
CA LEU A 23 1.81 -8.44 3.95
C LEU A 23 3.02 -8.43 3.01
N GLU A 24 4.06 -9.19 3.38
CA GLU A 24 5.22 -9.37 2.52
C GLU A 24 4.83 -10.11 1.23
N GLY A 25 5.25 -9.56 0.09
CA GLY A 25 5.09 -10.18 -1.22
C GLY A 25 6.25 -11.11 -1.58
N ASN A 26 6.15 -11.75 -2.74
CA ASN A 26 7.21 -12.67 -3.22
C ASN A 26 8.54 -11.97 -3.55
N ARG A 27 8.55 -10.63 -3.63
CA ARG A 27 9.75 -9.82 -3.83
C ARG A 27 9.88 -8.87 -2.65
N SER A 28 11.11 -8.60 -2.23
CA SER A 28 11.40 -7.81 -1.03
C SER A 28 10.78 -6.41 -1.04
N ASN A 29 10.58 -5.82 -2.22
CA ASN A 29 9.97 -4.50 -2.39
C ASN A 29 8.47 -4.53 -2.68
N HIS A 30 7.83 -5.70 -2.68
CA HIS A 30 6.40 -5.85 -2.93
C HIS A 30 5.66 -6.04 -1.60
N VAL A 31 4.68 -5.19 -1.35
CA VAL A 31 3.78 -5.31 -0.19
C VAL A 31 2.37 -5.56 -0.70
N ILE A 32 1.82 -6.69 -0.31
CA ILE A 32 0.43 -7.06 -0.63
C ILE A 32 -0.49 -6.36 0.37
N VAL A 33 -1.49 -5.64 -0.12
CA VAL A 33 -2.46 -4.94 0.74
C VAL A 33 -3.80 -5.65 0.69
N ARG A 34 -4.30 -6.07 1.86
CA ARG A 34 -5.55 -6.83 1.97
C ARG A 34 -6.47 -6.26 3.02
N TRP A 35 -7.77 -6.27 2.76
CA TRP A 35 -8.81 -6.01 3.75
C TRP A 35 -10.09 -6.74 3.33
N GLN A 36 -11.10 -6.73 4.20
CA GLN A 36 -12.39 -7.36 3.94
C GLN A 36 -13.33 -6.42 3.18
N VAL A 37 -14.01 -6.99 2.19
CA VAL A 37 -15.05 -6.33 1.42
C VAL A 37 -16.29 -7.20 1.44
N ALA A 38 -17.47 -6.56 1.51
CA ALA A 38 -18.74 -7.26 1.39
C ALA A 38 -18.95 -7.70 -0.07
N ASP A 39 -19.23 -8.98 -0.28
CA ASP A 39 -19.60 -9.52 -1.57
C ASP A 39 -21.11 -9.34 -1.82
N ARG A 40 -21.59 -9.73 -3.01
CA ARG A 40 -22.98 -9.55 -3.44
C ARG A 40 -24.01 -10.30 -2.60
N ASP A 41 -23.59 -11.30 -1.85
CA ASP A 41 -24.42 -12.13 -0.96
C ASP A 41 -24.26 -11.76 0.52
N ASP A 42 -23.72 -10.57 0.82
CA ASP A 42 -23.34 -10.11 2.15
C ASP A 42 -22.27 -10.98 2.85
N SER A 43 -21.63 -11.90 2.13
CA SER A 43 -20.46 -12.62 2.65
C SER A 43 -19.22 -11.71 2.64
N LEU A 44 -18.27 -11.99 3.53
CA LEU A 44 -17.01 -11.26 3.59
C LEU A 44 -15.98 -11.97 2.74
N ARG A 45 -15.38 -11.26 1.78
CA ARG A 45 -14.23 -11.74 1.01
C ARG A 45 -13.08 -10.74 1.08
N ARG A 46 -11.92 -11.16 0.58
CA ARG A 46 -10.78 -10.23 0.39
C ARG A 46 -11.02 -9.35 -0.82
N ASN A 47 -10.55 -8.11 -0.72
CA ASN A 47 -10.49 -7.15 -1.82
C ASN A 47 -9.75 -7.73 -3.04
N THR A 48 -10.03 -7.17 -4.23
CA THR A 48 -9.27 -7.43 -5.45
C THR A 48 -7.76 -7.32 -5.18
N PRO A 49 -6.89 -8.22 -5.69
CA PRO A 49 -5.46 -8.18 -5.41
C PRO A 49 -4.84 -6.79 -5.64
N MET A 50 -4.26 -6.23 -4.58
CA MET A 50 -3.52 -4.96 -4.59
C MET A 50 -2.09 -5.18 -4.09
N VAL A 51 -1.12 -4.56 -4.77
CA VAL A 51 0.29 -4.56 -4.39
C VAL A 51 0.82 -3.14 -4.43
N ILE A 52 1.48 -2.71 -3.36
CA ILE A 52 2.32 -1.52 -3.34
C ILE A 52 3.77 -1.97 -3.55
N VAL A 53 4.41 -1.41 -4.57
CA VAL A 53 5.84 -1.62 -4.84
C VAL A 53 6.58 -0.38 -4.40
N ILE A 54 7.53 -0.53 -3.49
CA ILE A 54 8.25 0.60 -2.91
C ILE A 54 9.75 0.53 -3.14
N ASP A 55 10.33 1.64 -3.57
CA ASP A 55 11.78 1.79 -3.62
C ASP A 55 12.39 1.80 -2.20
N VAL A 56 13.35 0.92 -1.96
CA VAL A 56 14.08 0.86 -0.68
C VAL A 56 14.85 2.17 -0.41
N GLY A 57 15.22 2.90 -1.46
CA GLY A 57 15.80 4.24 -1.35
C GLY A 57 14.88 5.22 -0.63
N ALA A 58 13.56 5.15 -0.86
CA ALA A 58 12.56 5.98 -0.18
C ALA A 58 12.57 5.75 1.33
N ILE A 59 12.60 4.48 1.74
CA ILE A 59 12.61 4.08 3.15
C ILE A 59 13.90 4.55 3.83
N ASN A 60 15.06 4.32 3.18
CA ASN A 60 16.36 4.75 3.69
C ASN A 60 16.43 6.28 3.84
N ARG A 61 15.89 7.03 2.87
CA ARG A 61 15.83 8.49 2.92
C ARG A 61 14.95 8.96 4.08
N HIS A 62 13.78 8.38 4.27
CA HIS A 62 12.90 8.71 5.40
C HIS A 62 13.58 8.45 6.75
N GLU A 63 14.15 7.27 6.95
CA GLU A 63 14.78 6.90 8.23
C GLU A 63 16.01 7.76 8.60
N THR A 64 16.71 8.30 7.60
CA THR A 64 17.91 9.13 7.80
C THR A 64 17.63 10.64 7.78
N SER A 65 16.39 11.03 7.49
CA SER A 65 15.98 12.43 7.38
C SER A 65 15.56 13.04 8.72
N ASP A 66 15.47 14.36 8.76
CA ASP A 66 14.83 15.05 9.88
C ASP A 66 13.29 14.92 9.83
N VAL A 67 12.63 15.34 10.91
CA VAL A 67 11.17 15.23 11.07
C VAL A 67 10.40 15.97 9.97
N ILE A 68 10.93 17.09 9.47
CA ILE A 68 10.25 17.90 8.44
C ILE A 68 10.23 17.11 7.13
N GLU A 69 11.36 16.56 6.74
CA GLU A 69 11.50 15.77 5.52
C GLU A 69 10.76 14.43 5.63
N GLN A 70 10.78 13.78 6.80
CA GLN A 70 9.94 12.60 7.06
C GLN A 70 8.46 12.89 6.84
N THR A 71 7.96 13.97 7.45
CA THR A 71 6.56 14.40 7.28
C THR A 71 6.23 14.69 5.82
N ARG A 72 7.17 15.30 5.07
CA ARG A 72 7.00 15.57 3.63
C ARG A 72 6.89 14.28 2.82
N ILE A 73 7.78 13.32 3.06
CA ILE A 73 7.78 12.01 2.40
C ILE A 73 6.49 11.24 2.70
N GLU A 74 6.09 11.16 3.96
CA GLU A 74 4.85 10.48 4.37
C GLU A 74 3.61 11.09 3.71
N LYS A 75 3.51 12.42 3.72
CA LYS A 75 2.42 13.12 3.06
C LYS A 75 2.38 12.82 1.57
N ARG A 76 3.55 12.82 0.91
CA ARG A 76 3.65 12.54 -0.52
C ARG A 76 3.23 11.11 -0.86
N ILE A 77 3.58 10.14 -0.03
CA ILE A 77 3.16 8.75 -0.18
C ILE A 77 1.63 8.62 -0.06
N ARG A 78 1.03 9.24 0.96
CA ARG A 78 -0.43 9.27 1.12
C ARG A 78 -1.12 9.86 -0.11
N GLU A 79 -0.60 10.96 -0.64
CA GLU A 79 -1.12 11.58 -1.88
C GLU A 79 -1.03 10.64 -3.09
N ILE A 80 0.11 9.98 -3.30
CA ILE A 80 0.30 9.03 -4.42
C ILE A 80 -0.71 7.88 -4.31
N VAL A 81 -0.82 7.27 -3.13
CA VAL A 81 -1.76 6.17 -2.89
C VAL A 81 -3.19 6.64 -3.09
N ALA A 82 -3.61 7.75 -2.50
CA ALA A 82 -4.96 8.28 -2.63
C ALA A 82 -5.34 8.56 -4.09
N VAL A 83 -4.44 9.15 -4.88
CA VAL A 83 -4.68 9.41 -6.31
C VAL A 83 -4.88 8.11 -7.09
N ARG A 84 -4.09 7.07 -6.80
CA ARG A 84 -4.21 5.77 -7.47
C ARG A 84 -5.43 4.99 -7.02
N MET A 85 -5.81 5.10 -5.74
CA MET A 85 -6.98 4.45 -5.16
C MET A 85 -8.30 4.85 -5.84
N VAL A 86 -8.37 6.03 -6.45
CA VAL A 86 -9.56 6.44 -7.25
C VAL A 86 -9.85 5.49 -8.42
N GLN A 87 -8.83 4.80 -8.94
CA GLN A 87 -8.95 3.87 -10.08
C GLN A 87 -9.11 2.42 -9.64
N TYR A 88 -9.02 2.13 -8.36
CA TYR A 88 -9.04 0.79 -7.82
C TYR A 88 -10.47 0.36 -7.45
N ASP A 89 -10.90 -0.79 -7.97
CA ASP A 89 -12.17 -1.42 -7.61
C ASP A 89 -11.96 -2.56 -6.60
N PRO A 90 -12.26 -2.36 -5.31
CA PRO A 90 -12.13 -3.40 -4.29
C PRO A 90 -13.06 -4.59 -4.50
N LEU A 91 -14.17 -4.42 -5.22
CA LEU A 91 -15.17 -5.45 -5.52
C LEU A 91 -14.95 -6.12 -6.89
N GLY A 92 -13.86 -5.76 -7.57
CA GLY A 92 -13.43 -6.40 -8.80
C GLY A 92 -13.09 -7.89 -8.66
N PRO A 93 -12.73 -8.56 -9.78
CA PRO A 93 -12.45 -9.99 -9.79
C PRO A 93 -11.24 -10.35 -8.91
N VAL A 94 -11.33 -11.44 -8.15
CA VAL A 94 -10.19 -11.93 -7.33
C VAL A 94 -9.18 -12.70 -8.17
N ASP A 95 -9.66 -13.47 -9.15
CA ASP A 95 -8.84 -14.27 -10.06
C ASP A 95 -8.34 -13.41 -11.24
N VAL A 96 -7.51 -12.41 -10.92
CA VAL A 96 -6.83 -11.59 -11.92
C VAL A 96 -5.41 -12.12 -12.16
N PRO A 97 -4.96 -12.19 -13.43
CA PRO A 97 -3.60 -12.60 -13.74
C PRO A 97 -2.55 -11.56 -13.27
N GLU A 98 -2.95 -10.30 -13.15
CA GLU A 98 -2.12 -9.20 -12.69
C GLU A 98 -2.83 -8.42 -11.58
N PRO A 99 -2.18 -8.15 -10.43
CA PRO A 99 -2.76 -7.34 -9.37
C PRO A 99 -2.80 -5.86 -9.77
N PHE A 100 -3.62 -5.06 -9.08
CA PHE A 100 -3.52 -3.61 -9.15
C PHE A 100 -2.24 -3.16 -8.44
N VAL A 101 -1.34 -2.50 -9.17
CA VAL A 101 -0.02 -2.11 -8.65
C VAL A 101 0.06 -0.59 -8.45
N ILE A 102 0.47 -0.17 -7.26
CA ILE A 102 0.88 1.20 -6.96
C ILE A 102 2.40 1.21 -6.81
N GLN A 103 3.09 2.02 -7.62
CA GLN A 103 4.54 2.21 -7.52
C GLN A 103 4.84 3.48 -6.72
N ILE A 104 5.76 3.37 -5.77
CA ILE A 104 6.32 4.47 -4.99
C ILE A 104 7.82 4.48 -5.25
N ASP A 105 8.24 5.38 -6.12
CA ASP A 105 9.64 5.57 -6.49
C ASP A 105 10.25 6.72 -5.68
N GLU A 106 11.52 6.60 -5.27
CA GLU A 106 12.19 7.65 -4.49
C GLU A 106 12.20 9.02 -5.21
N GLY A 107 12.29 9.00 -6.54
CA GLY A 107 12.30 10.22 -7.38
C GLY A 107 11.00 11.03 -7.31
N ASP A 108 9.89 10.41 -6.88
CA ASP A 108 8.59 11.07 -6.74
C ASP A 108 8.36 11.69 -5.35
N LEU A 109 9.33 11.52 -4.42
CA LEU A 109 9.23 11.85 -2.99
C LEU A 109 9.90 13.16 -2.56
#